data_AF-A0A5D6XZL4-F1
#
_entry.id   AF-A0A5D6XZL4-F1
#
_cell.length_a   1.000
_cell.length_b   1.000
_cell.length_c   1.000
_cell.angle_alpha   90.00
_cell.angle_beta   90.00
_cell.angle_gamma   90.00
#
_symmetry.space_group_name_H-M   'P 1'
#
loop_
_entity.id
_entity.type
_entity.pdbx_description
1 polymer ?
#
loop_
_entity_poly.entity_id
_entity_poly.type
_entity_poly.pdbx_seq_one_letter_code
_entity_poly.pdbx_strand_id
1 'polypeptide(L)'
;LIRTSSTDYELLNRQREALTHISAFVTWAKDDMHIEEEISLKLSEESHPGPRFAFDKDGHNIQKPKVDVLTLELVRWIGDIVARRNQSPQP
;
A
#
# COMPACT_ATOMS: atom_id res chain seq x y z
N LEU A 1 1.51 -16.01 -9.77
CA LEU A 1 2.87 -15.83 -10.31
C LEU A 1 2.81 -14.69 -11.34
N ILE A 2 2.86 -13.44 -10.87
CA ILE A 2 2.93 -12.27 -11.76
C ILE A 2 4.39 -12.14 -12.18
N ARG A 3 4.63 -12.14 -13.49
CA ARG A 3 5.96 -12.16 -14.08
C ARG A 3 6.56 -10.76 -14.02
N THR A 4 7.63 -10.60 -13.25
CA THR A 4 8.54 -9.44 -13.30
C THR A 4 9.03 -9.11 -14.72
N SER A 5 8.95 -10.06 -15.67
CA SER A 5 9.28 -9.83 -17.09
C SER A 5 8.20 -9.14 -17.94
N SER A 6 6.98 -8.94 -17.43
CA SER A 6 5.91 -8.22 -18.14
C SER A 6 5.41 -6.97 -17.43
N THR A 7 6.02 -6.61 -16.30
CA THR A 7 5.66 -5.39 -15.58
C THR A 7 6.18 -4.18 -16.34
N ASP A 8 5.26 -3.35 -16.84
CA ASP A 8 5.60 -2.04 -17.40
C ASP A 8 5.82 -1.07 -16.23
N TYR A 9 7.08 -0.94 -15.80
CA TYR A 9 7.47 -0.05 -14.70
C TYR A 9 7.27 1.43 -15.05
N GLU A 10 7.34 1.82 -16.33
CA GLU A 10 7.06 3.18 -16.76
C GLU A 10 5.58 3.53 -16.60
N LEU A 11 4.69 2.60 -16.95
CA LEU A 11 3.27 2.76 -16.68
C LEU A 11 2.99 2.84 -15.17
N LEU A 12 3.60 1.96 -14.37
CA LEU A 12 3.43 1.94 -12.93
C LEU A 12 3.88 3.25 -12.28
N ASN A 13 5.03 3.79 -12.70
CA ASN A 13 5.54 5.07 -12.18
C ASN A 13 4.63 6.24 -12.55
N ARG A 14 4.13 6.31 -13.79
CA ARG A 14 3.18 7.35 -14.21
C ARG A 14 1.86 7.28 -13.42
N GLN A 15 1.37 6.06 -13.18
CA GLN A 15 0.17 5.86 -12.36
C GLN A 15 0.40 6.30 -10.92
N ARG A 16 1.55 5.92 -10.32
CA ARG A 16 1.94 6.36 -8.99
C ARG A 16 1.98 7.88 -8.88
N GLU A 17 2.63 8.55 -9.84
CA GLU A 17 2.70 10.03 -9.90
C GLU A 17 1.31 10.68 -9.95
N ALA A 18 0.41 10.15 -10.79
CA ALA A 18 -0.95 10.64 -10.90
C ALA A 18 -1.75 10.46 -9.59
N LEU A 19 -1.40 9.47 -8.76
CA LEU A 19 -2.10 9.13 -7.52
C LEU A 19 -1.43 9.74 -6.28
N THR A 20 -0.41 10.59 -6.43
CA THR A 20 0.31 11.23 -5.30
C THR A 20 -0.55 12.11 -4.41
N HIS A 21 -1.78 12.44 -4.81
CA HIS A 21 -2.74 13.23 -4.03
C HIS A 21 -3.75 12.36 -3.24
N ILE A 22 -3.71 11.04 -3.41
CA ILE A 22 -4.62 10.09 -2.75
C ILE A 22 -3.84 9.32 -1.69
N SER A 23 -4.29 9.39 -0.43
CA SER A 23 -3.65 8.65 0.66
C SER A 23 -3.51 7.16 0.33
N ALA A 24 -2.31 6.62 0.53
CA ALA A 24 -2.01 5.23 0.25
C ALA A 24 -1.96 4.41 1.53
N PHE A 25 -2.38 3.15 1.45
CA PHE A 25 -2.20 2.12 2.45
C PHE A 25 -1.30 1.05 1.83
N VAL A 26 -0.13 0.80 2.42
CA VAL A 26 0.87 -0.11 1.82
C VAL A 26 1.27 -1.17 2.83
N THR A 27 1.30 -2.42 2.36
CA THR A 27 1.66 -3.58 3.15
C THR A 27 2.58 -4.48 2.35
N TRP A 28 3.61 -5.02 2.99
CA TRP A 28 4.51 -6.00 2.35
C TRP A 28 5.05 -6.99 3.37
N ALA A 29 5.52 -8.12 2.87
CA ALA A 29 6.29 -9.09 3.64
C ALA A 29 7.77 -8.98 3.22
N LYS A 30 8.69 -8.99 4.19
CA LYS A 30 10.13 -8.91 3.91
C LYS A 30 10.67 -10.18 3.28
N ASP A 31 9.99 -11.31 3.48
CA ASP A 31 10.30 -12.61 2.89
C ASP A 31 9.51 -12.90 1.62
N ASP A 32 8.94 -11.88 0.95
CA ASP A 32 8.26 -12.07 -0.32
C ASP A 32 9.23 -12.58 -1.39
N MET A 33 9.00 -13.81 -1.84
CA MET A 33 9.83 -14.48 -2.85
C MET A 33 9.69 -13.92 -4.27
N HIS A 34 8.72 -13.02 -4.50
CA HIS A 34 8.43 -12.45 -5.81
C HIS A 34 8.78 -10.96 -5.90
N ILE A 35 8.80 -10.25 -4.77
CA ILE A 35 9.06 -8.82 -4.71
C ILE A 35 10.09 -8.57 -3.61
N GLU A 36 11.28 -8.12 -4.02
CA GLU A 36 12.33 -7.71 -3.08
C GLU A 36 11.83 -6.56 -2.18
N GLU A 37 12.24 -6.57 -0.91
CA GLU A 37 11.78 -5.59 0.08
C GLU A 37 12.05 -4.15 -0.38
N GLU A 38 13.17 -3.91 -1.03
CA GLU A 38 13.60 -2.63 -1.57
C GLU A 38 12.58 -2.03 -2.55
N ILE A 39 11.89 -2.86 -3.34
CA ILE A 39 10.86 -2.41 -4.28
C ILE A 39 9.63 -1.92 -3.50
N SER A 40 9.24 -2.65 -2.45
CA SER A 40 8.11 -2.29 -1.59
C SER A 40 8.40 -1.03 -0.77
N LEU A 41 9.61 -0.89 -0.26
CA LEU A 41 10.09 0.31 0.43
C LEU A 41 10.03 1.53 -0.48
N LYS A 42 10.59 1.41 -1.68
CA LYS A 42 10.56 2.48 -2.68
C LYS A 42 9.13 2.91 -3.01
N LEU A 43 8.23 1.95 -3.29
CA LEU A 43 6.82 2.26 -3.57
C LEU A 43 6.15 2.94 -2.36
N SER A 44 6.45 2.47 -1.14
CA SER A 44 5.92 3.04 0.10
C SER A 44 6.32 4.50 0.31
N GLU A 45 7.58 4.83 0.06
CA GLU A 45 8.17 6.17 0.19
C GLU A 45 7.66 7.14 -0.88
N GLU A 46 7.52 6.67 -2.12
CA GLU A 46 7.12 7.50 -3.25
C GLU A 46 5.59 7.69 -3.37
N SER A 47 4.80 6.94 -2.59
CA SER A 47 3.34 7.08 -2.52
C SER A 47 2.91 8.13 -1.50
N HIS A 48 1.72 8.72 -1.64
CA HIS A 48 1.18 9.66 -0.64
C HIS A 48 1.18 9.03 0.77
N PRO A 49 1.49 9.81 1.82
CA PRO A 49 1.44 9.34 3.20
C PRO A 49 0.14 8.63 3.61
N GLY A 50 0.28 7.61 4.44
CA GLY A 50 -0.79 6.82 5.04
C GLY A 50 -0.20 5.61 5.77
N PRO A 51 -1.03 4.65 6.21
CA PRO A 51 -0.54 3.49 6.96
C PRO A 51 0.44 2.64 6.16
N ARG A 52 1.48 2.15 6.84
CA ARG A 52 2.55 1.29 6.29
C ARG A 52 2.79 0.13 7.24
N PHE A 53 2.70 -1.10 6.73
CA PHE A 53 2.95 -2.30 7.52
C PHE A 53 3.94 -3.22 6.82
N ALA A 54 5.12 -3.37 7.43
CA ALA A 54 6.10 -4.37 7.06
C ALA A 54 5.95 -5.58 7.97
N PHE A 55 5.82 -6.77 7.39
CA PHE A 55 5.78 -8.03 8.15
C PHE A 55 7.05 -8.83 7.88
N ASP A 56 7.67 -9.38 8.92
CA ASP A 56 8.90 -10.15 8.75
C ASP A 56 8.71 -11.46 7.97
N LYS A 57 7.48 -11.99 7.95
CA LYS A 57 7.14 -13.29 7.36
C LYS A 57 5.78 -13.30 6.66
N ASP A 58 5.56 -14.38 5.93
CA ASP A 58 4.32 -14.85 5.29
C ASP A 58 4.18 -14.51 3.79
N GLY A 59 5.23 -13.95 3.20
CA GLY A 59 5.45 -13.85 1.76
C GLY A 59 4.38 -13.08 0.99
N HIS A 60 4.27 -13.40 -0.30
CA HIS A 60 3.54 -12.59 -1.28
C HIS A 60 2.05 -12.38 -1.01
N ASN A 61 1.40 -13.35 -0.36
CA ASN A 61 -0.04 -13.29 -0.09
C ASN A 61 -0.32 -12.85 1.35
N ILE A 62 0.40 -11.85 1.84
CA ILE A 62 0.37 -11.35 3.22
C ILE A 62 -1.05 -11.01 3.71
N GLN A 63 -1.97 -10.69 2.80
CA GLN A 63 -3.37 -10.44 3.11
C GLN A 63 -4.14 -11.63 3.69
N LYS A 64 -3.72 -12.88 3.42
CA LYS A 64 -4.37 -14.07 3.96
C LYS A 64 -3.98 -14.32 5.43
N PRO A 65 -2.68 -14.44 5.78
CA PRO A 65 -2.27 -14.69 7.15
C PRO A 65 -2.42 -13.48 8.05
N LYS A 66 -2.44 -12.25 7.52
CA LYS A 66 -2.63 -11.02 8.30
C LYS A 66 -4.03 -10.43 8.20
N VAL A 67 -5.02 -11.21 7.74
CA VAL A 67 -6.39 -10.72 7.47
C VAL A 67 -6.98 -9.95 8.65
N ASP A 68 -6.83 -10.45 9.87
CA ASP A 68 -7.43 -9.83 11.05
C ASP A 68 -6.83 -8.44 11.33
N VAL A 69 -5.49 -8.35 11.29
CA VAL A 69 -4.76 -7.09 11.52
C VAL A 69 -5.06 -6.10 10.40
N LEU A 70 -4.94 -6.54 9.14
CA LEU A 70 -5.13 -5.67 7.98
C LEU A 70 -6.57 -5.15 7.89
N THR A 71 -7.55 -6.00 8.18
CA THR A 71 -8.96 -5.59 8.18
C THR A 71 -9.22 -4.52 9.22
N LEU A 72 -8.70 -4.71 10.45
CA LEU A 72 -8.87 -3.73 11.53
C LEU A 72 -8.25 -2.38 11.16
N GLU A 73 -7.03 -2.40 10.62
CA GLU A 73 -6.31 -1.18 10.24
C GLU A 73 -6.94 -0.48 9.02
N LEU A 74 -7.44 -1.23 8.05
CA LEU A 74 -8.20 -0.68 6.92
C LEU A 74 -9.48 0.03 7.39
N VAL A 75 -10.26 -0.60 8.28
CA VAL A 75 -11.50 -0.01 8.81
C VAL A 75 -11.21 1.29 9.56
N ARG A 76 -10.16 1.30 10.41
CA ARG A 76 -9.72 2.50 11.13
C ARG A 76 -9.31 3.61 10.17
N TRP A 77 -8.44 3.30 9.21
CA TRP A 77 -7.92 4.26 8.26
C TRP A 77 -9.00 4.87 7.36
N ILE A 78 -9.92 4.05 6.85
CA ILE A 78 -11.06 4.53 6.05
C ILE A 78 -11.97 5.42 6.91
N GLY A 79 -12.23 5.04 8.16
CA GLY A 79 -12.98 5.85 9.12
C GLY A 79 -12.36 7.24 9.31
N ASP A 80 -11.04 7.30 9.48
CA ASP A 80 -10.31 8.57 9.64
C ASP A 80 -10.38 9.45 8.39
N ILE A 81 -10.25 8.86 7.19
CA ILE A 81 -10.38 9.59 5.92
C ILE A 81 -11.77 10.22 5.80
N VAL A 82 -12.82 9.43 6.07
CA VAL A 82 -14.21 9.89 5.99
C VAL A 82 -14.47 10.99 7.03
N ALA A 83 -13.98 10.83 8.26
CA ALA A 83 -14.13 11.82 9.31
C ALA A 83 -13.45 13.16 8.96
N ARG A 84 -12.22 13.12 8.42
CA ARG A 84 -11.50 14.32 7.97
C ARG A 84 -12.22 15.06 6.85
N ARG A 85 -12.80 14.31 5.90
CA ARG A 85 -13.63 14.90 4.82
C ARG A 85 -14.83 15.64 5.40
N ASN A 86 -15.51 15.07 6.39
CA ASN A 86 -16.69 15.67 7.01
C ASN A 86 -16.39 16.89 7.90
N GLN A 87 -15.13 17.05 8.32
CA GLN A 87 -14.65 18.20 9.11
C GLN A 87 -14.08 19.33 8.23
N SER A 88 -13.83 19.07 6.95
CA SER A 88 -13.40 20.09 5.99
C SER A 88 -14.63 20.87 5.53
N PRO A 89 -14.69 22.21 5.71
CA PRO A 89 -15.80 22.98 5.14
C PRO A 89 -15.84 22.72 3.64
N GLN A 90 -17.02 22.35 3.13
CA GLN A 90 -17.23 22.27 1.68
C GLN A 90 -16.97 23.66 1.08
N PRO A 91 -16.27 23.77 -0.07
CA PRO A 91 -16.18 25.02 -0.81
C PRO A 91 -17.56 25.48 -1.31
#